data_AF-A0AAV2Z5J8-F1
#
_entry.id   AF-A0AAV2Z5J8-F1
#
_cell.length_a   1.000
_cell.length_b   1.000
_cell.length_c   1.000
_cell.angle_alpha   90.00
_cell.angle_beta   90.00
_cell.angle_gamma   90.00
#
_symmetry.space_group_name_H-M   'P 1'
#
loop_
_entity.id
_entity.type
_entity.pdbx_description
1 polymer ?
#
loop_
_entity_poly.entity_id
_entity_poly.type
_entity_poly.pdbx_seq_one_letter_code
_entity_poly.pdbx_strand_id
1 'polypeptide(L)'
;PRCKHINQKMGSRVPLDPPKHDGGDGRYEMFTYAMEKLGKHGLGYLAILDGFGFGTHDKGRLLTAFDAKTAFKGVVMANCSYTNRATDLVCFDRPYISNPDVAKKFQHDWPLNADADHAGY
;
A
#
# COMPACT_ATOMS: atom_id res chain seq x y z
N PRO A 1 -16.15 8.17 4.54
CA PRO A 1 -16.53 8.51 3.15
C PRO A 1 -15.51 7.92 2.14
N ARG A 2 -15.93 7.07 1.20
CA ARG A 2 -15.02 6.52 0.17
C ARG A 2 -14.78 7.57 -0.91
N CYS A 3 -13.54 8.05 -1.04
CA CYS A 3 -13.17 8.97 -2.11
C CYS A 3 -13.35 8.29 -3.48
N LYS A 4 -13.89 9.02 -4.46
CA LYS A 4 -14.20 8.48 -5.80
C LYS A 4 -13.10 8.73 -6.83
N HIS A 5 -12.19 9.68 -6.59
CA HIS A 5 -11.29 10.23 -7.62
C HIS A 5 -9.79 10.06 -7.31
N ILE A 6 -9.41 9.13 -6.42
CA ILE A 6 -8.00 8.73 -6.26
C ILE A 6 -7.58 7.98 -7.54
N ASN A 7 -6.90 8.69 -8.44
CA ASN A 7 -6.46 8.17 -9.73
C ASN A 7 -5.00 8.54 -9.98
N GLN A 8 -4.12 8.11 -9.06
CA GLN A 8 -2.68 8.35 -9.17
C GLN A 8 -2.11 7.50 -10.31
N LYS A 9 -1.96 8.09 -11.50
CA LYS A 9 -1.41 7.41 -12.70
C LYS A 9 0.10 7.14 -12.59
N MET A 10 0.49 6.27 -11.66
CA MET A 10 1.80 5.63 -11.66
C MET A 10 1.84 4.61 -12.80
N GLY A 11 2.74 4.81 -13.76
CA GLY A 11 2.89 3.95 -14.93
C GLY A 11 3.46 2.57 -14.60
N SER A 12 3.09 1.58 -15.42
CA SER A 12 3.50 0.16 -15.36
C SER A 12 3.26 -0.57 -14.02
N ARG A 13 2.44 -1.63 -14.09
CA ARG A 13 2.25 -2.55 -12.97
C ARG A 13 3.51 -3.41 -12.79
N VAL A 14 4.34 -3.01 -11.83
CA VAL A 14 5.08 -3.97 -10.88
C VAL A 14 4.01 -4.89 -8.20
N PRO A 15 3.65 -6.17 -7.68
CA PRO A 15 3.35 -6.42 -6.23
C PRO A 15 4.64 -6.52 -5.39
N LEU A 16 4.48 -6.87 -4.12
CA LEU A 16 5.51 -6.83 -3.09
C LEU A 16 6.47 -8.01 -3.12
N ASP A 17 7.77 -7.73 -3.24
CA ASP A 17 8.65 -8.00 -2.09
C ASP A 17 9.99 -7.25 -2.20
N PRO A 18 10.38 -6.41 -1.23
CA PRO A 18 11.67 -5.71 -1.30
C PRO A 18 12.86 -6.69 -1.26
N PRO A 19 13.79 -6.65 -2.24
CA PRO A 19 14.95 -7.54 -2.28
C PRO A 19 16.00 -7.22 -1.21
N LYS A 20 15.79 -6.17 -0.41
CA LYS A 20 16.67 -5.75 0.71
C LYS A 20 16.23 -6.23 2.09
N HIS A 21 15.16 -7.02 2.20
CA HIS A 21 14.82 -7.72 3.45
C HIS A 21 15.04 -9.22 3.30
N ASP A 22 15.91 -9.76 4.14
CA ASP A 22 16.46 -11.12 4.08
C ASP A 22 15.50 -12.22 4.57
N GLY A 23 14.21 -12.09 4.28
CA GLY A 23 13.27 -13.18 4.46
C GLY A 23 13.69 -14.42 3.63
N GLY A 24 13.46 -15.60 4.21
CA GLY A 24 13.49 -16.85 3.47
C GLY A 24 12.34 -16.95 2.46
N ASP A 25 12.08 -18.19 2.04
CA ASP A 25 10.91 -18.54 1.23
C ASP A 25 9.66 -18.69 2.13
N GLY A 26 8.47 -18.81 1.55
CA GLY A 26 7.21 -18.98 2.31
C GLY A 26 6.66 -17.71 2.97
N ARG A 27 7.08 -16.53 2.47
CA ARG A 27 6.66 -15.21 3.00
C ARG A 27 5.15 -14.99 2.90
N TYR A 28 4.53 -15.43 1.80
CA TYR A 28 3.08 -15.28 1.57
C TYR A 28 2.25 -15.99 2.64
N GLU A 29 2.60 -17.24 2.94
CA GLU A 29 1.94 -18.09 3.92
C GLU A 29 2.12 -17.53 5.34
N MET A 30 3.34 -17.10 5.67
CA MET A 30 3.69 -16.47 6.96
C MET A 30 2.87 -15.19 7.20
N PHE A 31 2.85 -14.26 6.24
CA PHE A 31 2.08 -13.02 6.38
C PHE A 31 0.57 -13.27 6.39
N THR A 32 0.06 -14.17 5.55
CA THR A 32 -1.37 -14.56 5.55
C THR A 32 -1.79 -15.09 6.93
N TYR A 33 -1.03 -16.03 7.49
CA TYR A 33 -1.26 -16.58 8.83
C TYR A 33 -1.20 -15.50 9.92
N ALA A 34 -0.21 -14.60 9.86
CA ALA A 34 -0.10 -13.49 10.81
C ALA A 34 -1.34 -12.57 10.75
N MET A 35 -1.83 -12.25 9.55
CA MET A 35 -3.03 -11.43 9.35
C MET A 35 -4.30 -12.09 9.91
N GLU A 36 -4.45 -13.42 9.75
CA GLU A 36 -5.55 -14.18 10.37
C GLU A 36 -5.51 -14.18 11.91
N LYS A 37 -4.32 -14.13 12.53
CA LYS A 37 -4.21 -13.99 13.99
C LYS A 37 -4.50 -12.56 14.42
N LEU A 38 -3.85 -11.57 13.80
CA LEU A 38 -4.02 -10.14 14.09
C LEU A 38 -5.49 -9.70 13.99
N GLY A 39 -6.25 -10.26 13.04
CA GLY A 39 -7.69 -10.04 12.88
C GLY A 39 -8.56 -10.44 14.10
N LYS A 40 -8.01 -11.16 15.07
CA LYS A 40 -8.71 -11.56 16.31
C LYS A 40 -8.53 -10.58 17.47
N HIS A 41 -7.64 -9.60 17.34
CA HIS A 41 -7.23 -8.70 18.44
C HIS A 41 -7.91 -7.31 18.41
N GLY A 42 -8.93 -7.11 17.57
CA GLY A 42 -9.71 -5.86 17.55
C GLY A 42 -8.91 -4.62 17.10
N LEU A 43 -7.86 -4.81 16.32
CA LEU A 43 -6.97 -3.74 15.85
C LEU A 43 -7.73 -2.73 14.96
N GLY A 44 -7.44 -1.44 15.12
CA GLY A 44 -8.12 -0.37 14.39
C GLY A 44 -7.94 -0.45 12.87
N TYR A 45 -6.76 -0.86 12.39
CA TYR A 45 -6.50 -1.21 11.00
C TYR A 45 -5.24 -2.07 10.87
N LEU A 46 -5.12 -2.76 9.73
CA LEU A 46 -3.88 -3.36 9.24
C LEU A 46 -3.29 -2.45 8.15
N ALA A 47 -2.05 -2.01 8.34
CA ALA A 47 -1.28 -1.32 7.31
C ALA A 47 -0.48 -2.33 6.47
N ILE A 48 -0.49 -2.13 5.15
CA ILE A 48 0.38 -2.82 4.21
C ILE A 48 0.99 -1.82 3.23
N LEU A 49 2.21 -2.07 2.80
CA LEU A 49 2.64 -1.63 1.48
C LEU A 49 1.95 -2.58 0.47
N ASP A 50 1.52 -2.11 -0.70
CA ASP A 50 0.95 -2.96 -1.78
C ASP A 50 1.42 -2.45 -3.15
N GLY A 51 2.73 -2.56 -3.40
CA GLY A 51 3.27 -2.16 -4.69
C GLY A 51 4.79 -2.16 -4.79
N PHE A 52 5.24 -2.19 -6.05
CA PHE A 52 6.62 -2.32 -6.52
C PHE A 52 7.61 -1.22 -6.05
N GLY A 53 7.15 -0.21 -5.28
CA GLY A 53 7.94 0.98 -4.90
C GLY A 53 9.18 0.72 -4.04
N PHE A 54 9.32 -0.49 -3.48
CA PHE A 54 10.48 -0.93 -2.71
C PHE A 54 11.20 -2.14 -3.35
N GLY A 55 10.83 -2.54 -4.58
CA GLY A 55 11.42 -3.63 -5.35
C GLY A 55 10.62 -4.94 -5.37
N THR A 56 11.22 -5.96 -5.99
CA THR A 56 10.68 -7.33 -6.18
C THR A 56 11.74 -8.39 -5.91
N HIS A 57 11.32 -9.61 -5.58
CA HIS A 57 12.14 -10.83 -5.68
C HIS A 57 11.47 -11.90 -6.56
N ASP A 58 12.15 -13.03 -6.72
CA ASP A 58 11.73 -14.25 -7.40
C ASP A 58 11.30 -15.38 -6.45
N LYS A 59 11.37 -15.18 -5.12
CA LYS A 59 11.16 -16.19 -4.06
C LYS A 59 9.68 -16.58 -3.81
N GLY A 60 8.85 -16.58 -4.85
CA GLY A 60 7.47 -17.07 -4.82
C GLY A 60 6.39 -16.00 -5.04
N ARG A 61 5.15 -16.32 -4.64
CA ARG A 61 4.00 -15.44 -4.87
C ARG A 61 4.09 -14.18 -3.99
N LEU A 62 4.00 -13.05 -4.65
CA LEU A 62 4.01 -11.71 -4.05
C LEU A 62 2.63 -11.41 -3.42
N LEU A 63 2.64 -10.88 -2.18
CA LEU A 63 1.43 -10.55 -1.42
C LEU A 63 0.73 -9.31 -2.01
N THR A 64 -0.60 -9.26 -1.95
CA THR A 64 -1.41 -8.11 -2.42
C THR A 64 -2.41 -7.59 -1.38
N ALA A 65 -2.95 -6.38 -1.58
CA ALA A 65 -4.06 -5.89 -0.77
C ALA A 65 -5.31 -6.76 -0.80
N PHE A 66 -5.55 -7.52 -1.87
CA PHE A 66 -6.68 -8.44 -1.94
C PHE A 66 -6.48 -9.63 -0.98
N ASP A 67 -5.26 -10.16 -0.87
CA ASP A 67 -4.94 -11.24 0.06
C ASP A 67 -5.07 -10.75 1.51
N ALA A 68 -4.51 -9.57 1.81
CA ALA A 68 -4.63 -8.93 3.11
C ALA A 68 -6.09 -8.67 3.51
N LYS A 69 -6.92 -8.17 2.58
CA LYS A 69 -8.37 -7.96 2.83
C LYS A 69 -9.16 -9.26 2.93
N THR A 70 -8.65 -10.35 2.36
CA THR A 70 -9.23 -11.69 2.49
C THR A 70 -8.89 -12.31 3.85
N ALA A 71 -7.65 -12.20 4.31
CA ALA A 71 -7.19 -12.76 5.59
C ALA A 71 -7.64 -11.94 6.81
N PHE A 72 -7.37 -10.62 6.81
CA PHE A 72 -7.63 -9.74 7.94
C PHE A 72 -9.09 -9.27 7.98
N LYS A 73 -9.84 -9.69 9.00
CA LYS A 73 -11.27 -9.39 9.17
C LYS A 73 -11.54 -8.00 9.77
N GLY A 74 -10.91 -6.98 9.23
CA GLY A 74 -11.01 -5.59 9.69
C GLY A 74 -10.75 -4.55 8.59
N VAL A 75 -10.31 -3.37 8.99
CA VAL A 75 -9.92 -2.26 8.10
C VAL A 75 -8.51 -2.50 7.56
N VAL A 76 -8.32 -2.43 6.25
CA VAL A 76 -7.01 -2.52 5.59
C VAL A 76 -6.66 -1.19 4.94
N MET A 77 -5.42 -0.73 5.15
CA MET A 77 -4.81 0.44 4.53
C MET A 77 -3.66 0.01 3.65
N ALA A 78 -3.71 0.33 2.35
CA ALA A 78 -2.61 0.09 1.41
C ALA A 78 -1.80 1.35 1.13
N ASN A 79 -0.51 1.17 0.87
CA ASN A 79 0.44 2.18 0.38
C ASN A 79 1.06 1.69 -0.95
N CYS A 80 1.86 2.54 -1.61
CA CYS A 80 2.46 2.36 -2.94
C CYS A 80 1.46 2.40 -4.12
N SER A 81 1.58 3.44 -4.96
CA SER A 81 1.07 3.47 -6.35
C SER A 81 -0.40 3.07 -6.57
N TYR A 82 -1.28 3.44 -5.64
CA TYR A 82 -2.60 2.83 -5.55
C TYR A 82 -3.63 3.40 -6.56
N THR A 83 -4.13 2.53 -7.44
CA THR A 83 -5.24 2.79 -8.38
C THR A 83 -6.39 1.78 -8.26
N ASN A 84 -6.25 0.81 -7.34
CA ASN A 84 -7.26 -0.23 -7.08
C ASN A 84 -8.31 0.28 -6.06
N ARG A 85 -9.30 -0.55 -5.72
CA ARG A 85 -10.36 -0.24 -4.75
C ARG A 85 -10.60 -1.40 -3.77
N ALA A 86 -9.56 -2.21 -3.53
CA ALA A 86 -9.62 -3.42 -2.71
C ALA A 86 -9.41 -3.16 -1.20
N THR A 87 -8.82 -2.02 -0.83
CA THR A 87 -8.71 -1.57 0.57
C THR A 87 -9.82 -0.60 0.99
N ASP A 88 -9.96 -0.41 2.29
CA ASP A 88 -10.84 0.60 2.88
C ASP A 88 -10.16 1.98 2.92
N LEU A 89 -8.83 1.99 3.10
CA LEU A 89 -7.98 3.18 3.24
C LEU A 89 -6.77 3.11 2.28
N VAL A 90 -6.19 4.28 1.98
CA VAL A 90 -5.00 4.46 1.14
C VAL A 90 -4.06 5.44 1.84
N CYS A 91 -2.77 5.11 1.93
CA CYS A 91 -1.70 5.98 2.42
C CYS A 91 -1.01 6.72 1.26
N PHE A 92 -0.46 7.90 1.53
CA PHE A 92 0.28 8.70 0.56
C PHE A 92 1.50 9.33 1.24
N ASP A 93 2.70 8.84 0.91
CA ASP A 93 3.93 9.31 1.57
C ASP A 93 4.56 10.50 0.80
N ARG A 94 5.34 10.25 -0.25
CA ARG A 94 5.96 11.31 -1.08
C ARG A 94 4.96 12.36 -1.61
N PRO A 95 3.73 11.99 -2.03
CA PRO A 95 2.74 13.00 -2.42
C PRO A 95 2.35 13.93 -1.27
N TYR A 96 2.32 13.46 -0.02
CA TYR A 96 2.01 14.28 1.16
C TYR A 96 3.18 15.19 1.54
N ILE A 97 4.42 14.72 1.43
CA ILE A 97 5.63 15.53 1.69
C ILE A 97 5.62 16.79 0.80
N SER A 98 5.34 16.64 -0.50
CA SER A 98 5.24 17.77 -1.44
C SER A 98 3.88 18.48 -1.41
N ASN A 99 2.85 17.88 -0.84
CA ASN A 99 1.48 18.42 -0.80
C ASN A 99 0.80 18.07 0.55
N PRO A 100 1.01 18.86 1.63
CA PRO A 100 0.32 18.64 2.90
C PRO A 100 -1.22 18.70 2.77
N ASP A 101 -1.73 19.30 1.70
CA ASP A 101 -3.13 19.38 1.32
C ASP A 101 -3.59 18.29 0.31
N VAL A 102 -2.80 17.24 0.05
CA VAL A 102 -3.05 16.20 -0.96
C VAL A 102 -4.49 15.63 -0.93
N ALA A 103 -5.06 15.45 0.26
CA ALA A 103 -6.44 14.97 0.41
C ALA A 103 -7.49 15.95 -0.15
N LYS A 104 -7.23 17.26 -0.04
CA LYS A 104 -8.05 18.33 -0.65
C LYS A 104 -7.80 18.41 -2.15
N LYS A 105 -6.55 18.25 -2.60
CA LYS A 105 -6.22 18.20 -4.04
C LYS A 105 -6.97 17.07 -4.75
N PHE A 106 -7.01 15.86 -4.17
CA PHE A 106 -7.81 14.74 -4.69
C PHE A 106 -9.34 14.92 -4.57
N GLN A 107 -9.85 15.86 -3.77
CA GLN A 107 -11.28 16.16 -3.70
C GLN A 107 -11.75 17.16 -4.77
N HIS A 108 -10.83 17.95 -5.33
CA HIS A 108 -11.11 18.97 -6.33
C HIS A 108 -10.38 18.74 -7.67
N ASP A 109 -9.77 17.57 -7.85
CA ASP A 109 -8.96 17.18 -9.02
C ASP A 109 -7.84 18.20 -9.36
N TRP A 110 -7.25 18.80 -8.32
CA TRP A 110 -6.16 19.79 -8.44
C TRP A 110 -4.80 19.13 -8.69
N PRO A 111 -3.88 19.79 -9.42
CA PRO A 111 -2.55 19.27 -9.70
C PRO A 111 -1.71 19.11 -8.42
N LEU A 112 -1.07 17.96 -8.30
CA LEU A 112 -0.04 17.71 -7.30
C LEU A 112 1.26 18.41 -7.71
N ASN A 113 1.96 18.95 -6.72
CA ASN A 113 3.37 19.31 -6.80
C ASN A 113 4.18 18.02 -7.04
N ALA A 114 5.34 18.13 -7.70
CA ALA A 114 6.22 16.99 -7.94
C ALA A 114 6.63 16.29 -6.63
N ASP A 115 6.75 14.96 -6.64
CA ASP A 115 7.24 14.17 -5.50
C ASP A 115 8.59 14.70 -5.00
N ALA A 116 8.79 14.72 -3.69
CA ALA A 116 10.03 15.16 -3.07
C ALA A 116 11.21 14.24 -3.46
N ASP A 117 12.40 14.81 -3.57
CA ASP A 117 13.60 14.08 -3.95
C ASP A 117 14.01 13.06 -2.88
N HIS A 118 14.57 11.93 -3.33
CA HIS A 118 15.04 10.85 -2.47
C HIS A 118 16.27 11.23 -1.62
N ALA A 119 16.95 12.33 -1.95
CA ALA A 119 18.06 12.89 -1.16
C ALA A 119 17.62 13.63 0.13
N GLY A 120 16.32 13.69 0.44
CA GLY A 120 15.76 14.37 1.62
C GLY A 120 15.54 13.51 2.86
N TYR A 121 16.25 12.38 3.01
CA TYR A 121 16.15 11.41 4.12
C TYR A 121 17.51 11.17 4.79
#